data_AF-A0A8H3RX26-F1
#
_entry.id   AF-A0A8H3RX26-F1
#
_cell.length_a   1.000
_cell.length_b   1.000
_cell.length_c   1.000
_cell.angle_alpha   90.00
_cell.angle_beta   90.00
_cell.angle_gamma   90.00
#
_symmetry.space_group_name_H-M   'P 1'
#
loop_
_entity.id
_entity.type
_entity.pdbx_description
1 polymer ?
#
loop_
_entity_poly.entity_id
_entity_poly.type
_entity_poly.pdbx_seq_one_letter_code
_entity_poly.pdbx_strand_id
1 'polypeptide(L)'
;MWAPSRALLSAHSGYHDLAWGNIQNTLTTDEINAGDAKNPNGVQNNDHPKVYVSWSKHAHFDDRNTGWNDPISQSTDNAFRSDDWWYYVDKSYYILSDDTTAAGKALGSANWGDASSNPPSVHASVCSAP
;
A
#
# COMPACT_ATOMS: atom_id res chain seq x y z
N MET A 1 6.93 12.93 19.51
CA MET A 1 5.97 11.85 19.22
C MET A 1 6.20 11.45 17.77
N TRP A 2 6.33 10.17 17.45
CA TRP A 2 6.50 9.71 16.07
C TRP A 2 5.12 9.62 15.42
N ALA A 3 4.99 10.13 14.20
CA ALA A 3 3.78 10.04 13.41
C ALA A 3 4.17 9.76 11.95
N PRO A 4 3.36 9.00 11.19
CA PRO A 4 3.62 8.81 9.78
C PRO A 4 3.55 10.15 9.03
N SER A 5 4.52 10.40 8.15
CA SER A 5 4.57 11.62 7.33
C SER A 5 4.06 11.38 5.91
N ARG A 6 4.26 10.17 5.37
CA ARG A 6 3.93 9.77 4.00
C ARG A 6 3.59 8.28 3.94
N ALA A 7 2.85 7.89 2.90
CA ALA A 7 2.70 6.50 2.48
C ALA A 7 3.27 6.34 1.05
N LEU A 8 4.14 5.34 0.88
CA LEU A 8 4.72 5.00 -0.42
C LEU A 8 4.13 3.67 -0.87
N LEU A 9 3.22 3.70 -1.85
CA LEU A 9 2.61 2.48 -2.40
C LEU A 9 3.41 2.05 -3.63
N SER A 10 4.17 0.97 -3.50
CA SER A 10 5.02 0.47 -4.59
C SER A 10 4.17 0.00 -5.77
N ALA A 11 4.64 0.33 -6.97
CA ALA A 11 4.14 -0.18 -8.24
C ALA A 11 5.22 -1.00 -8.95
N HIS A 12 4.93 -1.48 -10.17
CA HIS A 12 5.91 -2.17 -11.04
C HIS A 12 7.17 -1.31 -11.29
N SER A 13 6.99 0.02 -11.28
CA SER A 13 8.08 1.00 -11.24
C SER A 13 7.68 2.20 -10.38
N GLY A 14 8.61 2.69 -9.56
CA GLY A 14 8.38 3.86 -8.69
C GLY A 14 7.36 3.62 -7.56
N TYR A 15 6.78 4.72 -7.08
CA TYR A 15 5.83 4.74 -5.97
C TYR A 15 4.69 5.73 -6.24
N HIS A 16 3.49 5.40 -5.78
CA HIS A 16 2.52 6.43 -5.42
C HIS A 16 2.96 7.02 -4.09
N ASP A 17 3.34 8.28 -4.14
CA ASP A 17 3.89 8.97 -3.00
C ASP A 17 2.85 9.96 -2.45
N LEU A 18 2.29 9.60 -1.30
CA LEU A 18 1.12 10.23 -0.72
C LEU A 18 1.50 10.88 0.60
N ALA A 19 1.29 12.19 0.71
CA ALA A 19 1.40 12.89 1.99
C ALA A 19 0.36 12.31 2.95
N TRP A 20 0.76 11.99 4.19
CA TRP A 20 -0.10 11.26 5.12
C TRP A 20 -1.45 11.93 5.36
N GLY A 21 -1.45 13.26 5.49
CA GLY A 21 -2.68 14.04 5.69
C GLY A 21 -3.61 14.11 4.48
N ASN A 22 -3.18 13.66 3.30
CA ASN A 22 -4.01 13.61 2.10
C ASN A 22 -4.70 12.25 1.93
N ILE A 23 -4.27 11.21 2.65
CA ILE A 23 -4.84 9.87 2.57
C ILE A 23 -6.30 9.92 3.00
N GLN A 24 -7.22 9.46 2.13
CA GLN A 24 -8.66 9.61 2.36
C GLN A 24 -9.13 8.90 3.64
N ASN A 25 -8.59 7.71 3.91
CA ASN A 25 -9.02 6.87 5.01
C ASN A 25 -7.83 6.27 5.77
N THR A 26 -7.78 6.55 7.06
CA THR A 26 -6.80 6.03 8.01
C THR A 26 -7.50 5.45 9.23
N LEU A 27 -6.86 4.49 9.88
CA LEU A 27 -7.39 3.73 11.01
C LEU A 27 -6.46 3.85 12.21
N THR A 28 -7.04 3.89 13.40
CA THR A 28 -6.30 3.72 14.65
C THR A 28 -5.89 2.27 14.84
N THR A 29 -4.85 2.03 15.62
CA THR A 29 -4.42 0.69 15.99
C THR A 29 -5.51 -0.08 16.74
N ASP A 30 -6.35 0.61 17.51
CA ASP A 30 -7.46 0.00 18.25
C ASP A 30 -8.57 -0.51 17.31
N GLU A 31 -8.93 0.25 16.28
CA GLU A 31 -9.90 -0.19 15.24
C GLU A 31 -9.40 -1.42 14.49
N ILE A 32 -8.11 -1.47 14.17
CA ILE A 32 -7.47 -2.63 13.57
C ILE A 32 -7.58 -3.85 14.49
N ASN A 33 -7.18 -3.71 15.77
CA ASN A 33 -7.18 -4.80 16.73
C ASN A 33 -8.58 -5.31 17.07
N ALA A 34 -9.59 -4.43 17.00
CA ALA A 34 -10.99 -4.79 17.18
C ALA A 34 -11.57 -5.60 16.00
N GLY A 35 -10.87 -5.66 14.86
CA GLY A 35 -11.34 -6.34 13.66
C GLY A 35 -12.48 -5.61 12.95
N ASP A 36 -12.70 -4.32 13.24
CA ASP A 36 -13.73 -3.48 12.61
C ASP A 36 -13.13 -2.52 11.58
N ALA A 37 -11.94 -2.80 11.07
CA ALA A 37 -11.19 -1.95 10.14
C ALA A 37 -11.88 -1.66 8.79
N LYS A 38 -13.05 -2.27 8.51
CA LYS A 38 -13.86 -1.90 7.35
C LYS A 38 -14.46 -0.50 7.50
N ASN A 39 -14.81 -0.11 8.72
CA ASN A 39 -15.22 1.25 9.08
C ASN A 39 -14.17 1.83 10.08
N PRO A 40 -14.11 3.15 10.29
CA PRO A 40 -14.79 4.21 9.55
C PRO A 40 -14.18 4.46 8.16
N ASN A 41 -14.85 5.34 7.40
CA ASN A 41 -14.32 5.97 6.18
C ASN A 41 -14.37 7.50 6.38
N GLY A 42 -13.49 8.24 5.69
CA GLY A 42 -13.38 9.70 5.75
C GLY A 42 -12.60 10.22 6.95
N VAL A 43 -11.87 9.37 7.67
CA VAL A 43 -11.04 9.75 8.81
C VAL A 43 -9.58 9.78 8.38
N GLN A 44 -8.88 10.87 8.70
CA GLN A 44 -7.49 11.10 8.29
C GLN A 44 -6.57 11.24 9.51
N ASN A 45 -5.27 11.10 9.29
CA ASN A 45 -4.22 11.31 10.30
C ASN A 45 -4.23 10.34 11.49
N ASN A 46 -4.79 9.14 11.33
CA ASN A 46 -4.59 8.04 12.27
C ASN A 46 -3.30 7.25 11.99
N ASP A 47 -3.17 6.08 12.60
CA ASP A 47 -1.93 5.29 12.65
C ASP A 47 -1.64 4.50 11.37
N HIS A 48 -2.68 4.02 10.67
CA HIS A 48 -2.56 3.11 9.53
C HIS A 48 -3.36 3.62 8.33
N PRO A 49 -2.86 3.53 7.08
CA PRO A 49 -3.62 3.91 5.90
C PRO A 49 -4.50 2.74 5.42
N LYS A 50 -5.69 3.02 4.91
CA LYS A 50 -6.44 2.03 4.13
C LYS A 50 -5.94 2.08 2.70
N VAL A 51 -5.50 0.93 2.20
CA VAL A 51 -5.05 0.78 0.80
C VAL A 51 -6.10 -0.01 0.04
N TYR A 52 -6.47 0.50 -1.12
CA TYR A 52 -7.47 -0.08 -2.01
C TYR A 52 -6.80 -0.62 -3.25
N VAL A 53 -7.08 -1.88 -3.58
CA VAL A 53 -6.49 -2.55 -4.74
C VAL A 53 -7.48 -2.51 -5.89
N SER A 54 -7.07 -2.03 -7.07
CA SER A 54 -7.91 -2.14 -8.27
C SER A 54 -7.98 -3.57 -8.76
N TRP A 55 -9.16 -3.99 -9.22
CA TRP A 55 -9.43 -5.39 -9.54
C TRP A 55 -8.64 -5.95 -10.74
N SER A 56 -8.23 -5.10 -11.69
CA SER A 56 -7.74 -5.50 -13.01
C SER A 56 -6.22 -5.44 -13.19
N LYS A 57 -5.56 -4.47 -12.54
CA LYS A 57 -4.11 -4.21 -12.66
C LYS A 57 -3.35 -4.39 -11.35
N HIS A 58 -4.05 -4.73 -10.26
CA HIS A 58 -3.48 -4.79 -8.91
C HIS A 58 -2.79 -3.47 -8.48
N ALA A 59 -3.26 -2.33 -9.01
CA ALA A 59 -2.72 -1.03 -8.62
C ALA A 59 -3.27 -0.63 -7.25
N HIS A 60 -2.45 0.05 -6.46
CA HIS A 60 -2.74 0.45 -5.08
C HIS A 60 -3.13 1.92 -5.01
N PHE A 61 -4.22 2.23 -4.29
CA PHE A 61 -4.76 3.57 -4.12
C PHE A 61 -5.07 3.85 -2.66
N ASP A 62 -5.17 5.12 -2.29
CA ASP A 62 -5.60 5.57 -0.95
C ASP A 62 -7.09 5.91 -0.87
N ASP A 63 -7.81 5.82 -1.99
CA ASP A 63 -9.21 6.16 -2.10
C ASP A 63 -10.07 5.00 -2.63
N ARG A 64 -11.38 5.10 -2.39
CA ARG A 64 -12.37 4.18 -2.94
C ARG A 64 -12.92 4.68 -4.27
N ASN A 65 -13.28 3.76 -5.16
CA ASN A 65 -14.07 4.04 -6.33
C ASN A 65 -15.02 2.86 -6.58
N THR A 66 -16.22 2.97 -6.03
CA THR A 66 -17.23 1.91 -6.09
C THR A 66 -18.20 2.08 -7.27
N GLY A 67 -18.01 3.10 -8.10
CA GLY A 67 -18.77 3.28 -9.33
C GLY A 67 -18.22 2.40 -10.44
N TRP A 68 -19.11 1.73 -11.18
CA TRP A 68 -18.73 1.30 -12.52
C TRP A 68 -18.77 2.52 -13.43
N ASN A 69 -17.61 2.90 -14.01
CA ASN A 69 -17.52 4.05 -14.92
C ASN A 69 -17.74 3.60 -16.37
N ASP A 70 -16.84 2.74 -16.88
CA ASP A 70 -16.89 2.12 -18.21
C ASP A 70 -15.88 0.95 -18.33
N PRO A 71 -15.88 0.12 -19.40
CA PRO A 71 -14.91 -0.98 -19.54
C PRO A 71 -13.45 -0.51 -19.64
N ILE A 72 -13.19 0.66 -20.23
CA ILE A 72 -11.84 1.20 -20.42
C ILE A 72 -11.27 1.70 -19.10
N SER A 73 -12.11 2.31 -18.25
CA SER A 73 -11.72 2.78 -16.91
C SER A 73 -11.14 1.65 -16.04
N GLN A 74 -11.52 0.40 -16.31
CA GLN A 74 -10.94 -0.74 -15.62
C GLN A 74 -9.47 -0.96 -15.97
N SER A 75 -8.91 -0.32 -16.98
CA SER A 75 -7.48 -0.36 -17.29
C SER A 75 -6.74 0.92 -16.89
N THR A 76 -7.38 1.84 -16.17
CA THR A 76 -6.83 3.13 -15.75
C THR A 76 -7.00 3.33 -14.24
N ASP A 77 -6.62 4.50 -13.73
CA ASP A 77 -6.74 4.87 -12.31
C ASP A 77 -8.20 5.05 -11.85
N ASN A 78 -9.16 5.01 -12.79
CA ASN A 78 -10.60 5.07 -12.54
C ASN A 78 -11.25 3.68 -12.43
N ALA A 79 -10.45 2.63 -12.24
CA ALA A 79 -10.94 1.28 -12.06
C ALA A 79 -11.70 1.13 -10.74
N PHE A 80 -12.65 0.20 -10.72
CA PHE A 80 -13.41 -0.14 -9.51
C PHE A 80 -12.47 -0.65 -8.41
N ARG A 81 -12.67 -0.14 -7.19
CA ARG A 81 -11.98 -0.52 -5.96
C ARG A 81 -12.90 -0.28 -4.76
N SER A 82 -13.16 -1.33 -3.99
CA SER A 82 -14.05 -1.34 -2.83
C SER A 82 -13.33 -1.85 -1.58
N ASP A 83 -14.05 -1.87 -0.47
CA ASP A 83 -13.68 -2.49 0.81
C ASP A 83 -14.49 -3.77 1.05
N ASP A 84 -14.94 -4.44 -0.03
CA ASP A 84 -15.71 -5.68 0.06
C ASP A 84 -14.91 -6.78 0.76
N TRP A 85 -13.59 -6.74 0.62
CA TRP A 85 -12.64 -7.54 1.36
C TRP A 85 -11.60 -6.64 2.04
N TRP A 86 -11.21 -7.00 3.26
CA TRP A 86 -10.15 -6.32 3.99
C TRP A 86 -9.31 -7.35 4.77
N TYR A 87 -8.05 -7.03 4.99
CA TYR A 87 -7.14 -7.83 5.80
C TYR A 87 -6.08 -6.95 6.43
N TYR A 88 -5.88 -7.10 7.74
CA TYR A 88 -4.71 -6.57 8.42
C TYR A 88 -3.72 -7.70 8.64
N VAL A 89 -2.54 -7.56 8.07
CA VAL A 89 -1.47 -8.56 8.18
C VAL A 89 -0.97 -8.54 9.62
N ASP A 90 -1.11 -9.67 10.32
CA ASP A 90 -0.52 -9.80 11.65
C ASP A 90 1.01 -9.66 11.56
N LYS A 91 1.61 -9.00 12.56
CA LYS A 91 3.04 -8.71 12.58
C LYS A 91 3.91 -9.96 12.45
N SER A 92 3.44 -11.13 12.90
CA SER A 92 4.16 -12.40 12.76
C SER A 92 4.36 -12.84 11.31
N TYR A 93 3.56 -12.32 10.37
CA TYR A 93 3.71 -12.58 8.94
C TYR A 93 4.66 -11.59 8.25
N TYR A 94 5.10 -10.52 8.92
CA TYR A 94 6.06 -9.60 8.33
C TYR A 94 7.46 -10.20 8.25
N ILE A 95 8.05 -10.08 7.07
CA ILE A 95 9.41 -10.52 6.79
C ILE A 95 10.28 -9.27 6.62
N LEU A 96 11.28 -9.13 7.49
CA LEU A 96 12.34 -8.16 7.28
C LEU A 96 13.15 -8.60 6.05
N SER A 97 13.11 -7.79 4.99
CA SER A 97 13.56 -8.18 3.65
C SER A 97 14.54 -7.19 3.02
N ASP A 98 15.22 -6.39 3.85
CA ASP A 98 16.37 -5.61 3.43
C ASP A 98 17.57 -6.51 3.09
N ASP A 99 18.55 -5.93 2.39
CA ASP A 99 19.73 -6.61 1.85
C ASP A 99 20.69 -7.17 2.91
N THR A 100 20.51 -6.83 4.19
CA THR A 100 21.29 -7.44 5.28
C THR A 100 20.78 -8.83 5.66
N THR A 101 19.51 -9.14 5.37
CA THR A 101 18.84 -10.39 5.74
C THR A 101 19.00 -11.50 4.69
N ALA A 102 18.85 -12.76 5.12
CA ALA A 102 18.83 -13.89 4.18
C ALA A 102 17.64 -13.81 3.21
N ALA A 103 16.46 -13.39 3.69
CA ALA A 103 15.27 -13.21 2.87
C ALA A 103 15.48 -12.10 1.82
N GLY A 104 16.00 -10.95 2.23
CA GLY A 104 16.28 -9.85 1.30
C GLY A 104 17.34 -10.20 0.27
N LYS A 105 18.41 -10.91 0.63
CA LYS A 105 19.41 -11.41 -0.33
C LYS A 105 18.79 -12.37 -1.34
N ALA A 106 17.95 -13.30 -0.89
CA ALA A 106 17.25 -14.22 -1.77
C ALA A 106 16.32 -13.46 -2.73
N LEU A 107 15.52 -12.52 -2.22
CA LEU A 107 14.63 -11.68 -3.02
C LEU A 107 15.42 -10.81 -4.01
N GLY A 108 16.49 -10.16 -3.59
CA GLY A 108 17.33 -9.32 -4.45
C GLY A 108 18.05 -10.08 -5.56
N SER A 109 18.28 -11.39 -5.37
CA SER A 109 18.87 -12.26 -6.39
C SER A 109 17.87 -12.81 -7.41
N ALA A 110 16.57 -12.69 -7.15
CA ALA A 110 15.54 -13.16 -8.06
C ALA A 110 15.48 -12.32 -9.34
N ASN A 111 15.09 -12.94 -10.45
CA ASN A 111 14.80 -12.21 -11.68
C ASN A 111 13.40 -11.59 -11.59
N TRP A 112 13.34 -10.28 -11.36
CA TRP A 112 12.09 -9.51 -11.28
C TRP A 112 11.58 -9.02 -12.64
N GLY A 113 12.18 -9.46 -13.75
CA GLY A 113 11.83 -9.02 -15.10
C GLY A 113 12.12 -7.53 -15.28
N ASP A 114 11.15 -6.80 -15.85
CA ASP A 114 11.27 -5.36 -16.12
C ASP A 114 10.94 -4.46 -14.90
N ALA A 115 10.65 -5.06 -13.73
CA ALA A 115 10.37 -4.30 -12.52
C ALA A 115 11.61 -3.55 -12.04
N SER A 116 11.47 -2.25 -11.76
CA SER A 116 12.57 -1.42 -11.25
C SER A 116 12.69 -1.42 -9.73
N SER A 117 11.73 -2.04 -9.02
CA SER A 117 11.69 -2.12 -7.57
C SER A 117 11.59 -3.58 -7.09
N ASN A 118 12.28 -3.87 -5.99
CA ASN A 118 12.17 -5.09 -5.19
C ASN A 118 12.46 -4.73 -3.71
N PRO A 119 12.18 -5.60 -2.73
CA PRO A 119 12.27 -5.21 -1.33
C PRO A 119 13.65 -4.64 -0.92
N PRO A 120 14.80 -5.24 -1.34
CA PRO A 120 16.11 -4.62 -1.14
C PRO A 120 16.31 -3.25 -1.80
N SER A 121 15.92 -3.08 -3.07
CA SER A 121 16.12 -1.80 -3.77
C SER A 121 15.20 -0.70 -3.24
N VAL A 122 14.00 -1.07 -2.79
CA VAL A 122 13.09 -0.17 -2.06
C VAL A 122 13.75 0.27 -0.76
N HIS A 123 14.22 -0.66 0.07
CA HIS A 123 14.91 -0.34 1.31
C HIS A 123 16.10 0.62 1.09
N ALA A 124 16.92 0.37 0.08
CA ALA A 124 18.08 1.19 -0.24
C ALA A 124 17.72 2.62 -0.70
N SER A 125 16.52 2.82 -1.25
CA SER A 125 16.12 4.10 -1.86
C SER A 125 15.05 4.87 -1.09
N VAL A 126 14.33 4.23 -0.15
CA VAL A 126 13.14 4.80 0.49
C VAL A 126 13.41 6.13 1.22
N CYS A 127 14.59 6.29 1.80
CA CYS A 127 14.97 7.53 2.50
C CYS A 127 15.23 8.72 1.56
N SER A 128 15.38 8.45 0.26
CA SER A 128 15.62 9.44 -0.79
C SER A 128 14.47 9.47 -1.80
N ALA A 129 13.38 8.73 -1.55
CA ALA A 129 12.17 8.84 -2.34
C ALA A 129 11.61 10.28 -2.19
N PRO A 130 11.14 10.89 -3.29
CA PRO A 130 10.66 12.28 -3.30
C PRO A 130 9.46 12.55 -2.37
#